data_AF-A0A3Q2R354-F1
#
_entry.id   AF-A0A3Q2R354-F1
#
_cell.length_a   1.000
_cell.length_b   1.000
_cell.length_c   1.000
_cell.angle_alpha   90.00
_cell.angle_beta   90.00
_cell.angle_gamma   90.00
#
_symmetry.space_group_name_H-M   'P 1'
#
loop_
_entity.id
_entity.type
_entity.pdbx_description
1 polymer ?
#
loop_
_entity_poly.entity_id
_entity_poly.type
_entity_poly.pdbx_seq_one_letter_code
_entity_poly.pdbx_strand_id
1 'polypeptide(L)'
;PTKNLIQCCHDGIMELQHICLVLINIAGLRYETQLGTLNQFPDTLLGDPTKRIKYFDPLRNEYFFDRNRPSFDGILYFYQSGGKIRRPVNVSIDVFADEIRFYQLGEEAMERFREDEGFIKEEEKPLPQNEFQKQVWLIFEYPESSSPARGIAIVSVIVITISIITFCLETLPEFRDERELAVTSRLDNTTAPRPSLTFTDPFFIVETTCVIWFTFELFVRFFACPSKSEFSKTVMNIIDIMSIMPYFITLGTELAEQQGQEHQNGQQAMSLAILRVIRLVRVFRIFKLSRHSKGLQILGQTLKASMRELGLLIFFLFIGVILFSSAVYFAEADEPESHFSSIPDAFWWAVVTMTTVGYGDMRPITVGGKIVGSLCAIAGVLTIALPVPVIVSNFNYFYHRETDQDQSSLKDEPSGGPESPEVKRKESRSQEAQDVEKNAADGASAEKANIKVKYMLTDV
;
A
#
# COMPACT_ATOMS: atom_id res chain seq x y z
N PRO A 1 -16.18 -2.97 -62.44
CA PRO A 1 -16.16 -2.90 -60.95
C PRO A 1 -14.74 -2.86 -60.35
N THR A 2 -13.71 -3.26 -61.10
CA THR A 2 -12.29 -3.14 -60.75
C THR A 2 -11.74 -1.78 -61.21
N LYS A 3 -11.91 -0.75 -60.37
CA LYS A 3 -11.09 0.47 -60.44
C LYS A 3 -10.12 0.45 -59.26
N ASN A 4 -8.85 0.61 -59.61
CA ASN A 4 -7.68 0.48 -58.75
C ASN A 4 -7.74 1.38 -57.50
N LEU A 5 -7.29 0.86 -56.35
CA LEU A 5 -6.99 1.65 -55.14
C LEU A 5 -6.08 2.85 -55.43
N ILE A 6 -5.24 2.72 -56.45
CA ILE A 6 -4.30 3.75 -56.92
C ILE A 6 -5.02 4.98 -57.48
N GLN A 7 -6.23 4.85 -58.04
CA GLN A 7 -6.97 5.98 -58.62
C GLN A 7 -7.59 6.90 -57.54
N CYS A 8 -7.98 6.36 -56.38
CA CYS A 8 -8.57 7.17 -55.31
C CYS A 8 -7.56 8.11 -54.64
N CYS A 9 -6.27 7.79 -54.67
CA CYS A 9 -5.22 8.64 -54.12
C CYS A 9 -4.73 9.72 -55.11
N HIS A 10 -4.94 9.55 -56.43
CA HIS A 10 -4.35 10.44 -57.42
C HIS A 10 -5.25 11.63 -57.82
N ASP A 11 -6.58 11.49 -57.76
CA ASP A 11 -7.50 12.46 -58.37
C ASP A 11 -8.07 13.52 -57.41
N GLY A 12 -7.70 13.57 -56.12
CA GLY A 12 -8.13 14.66 -55.22
C GLY A 12 -9.65 14.79 -55.00
N ILE A 13 -10.43 13.75 -55.33
CA ILE A 13 -11.89 13.74 -55.16
C ILE A 13 -12.22 13.26 -53.74
N MET A 14 -12.44 14.22 -52.82
CA MET A 14 -12.80 13.97 -51.41
C MET A 14 -14.06 13.09 -51.22
N GLU A 15 -14.98 13.04 -52.19
CA GLU A 15 -16.26 12.31 -52.05
C GLU A 15 -16.14 10.78 -52.16
N LEU A 16 -15.04 10.22 -52.67
CA LEU A 16 -14.88 8.77 -52.90
C LEU A 16 -14.07 8.03 -51.81
N GLN A 17 -13.40 8.76 -50.90
CA GLN A 17 -12.59 8.13 -49.84
C GLN A 17 -13.42 7.31 -48.84
N HIS A 18 -14.71 7.61 -48.67
CA HIS A 18 -15.61 6.88 -47.78
C HIS A 18 -16.01 5.48 -48.26
N ILE A 19 -15.73 5.11 -49.53
CA ILE A 19 -16.20 3.86 -50.13
C ILE A 19 -15.03 2.91 -50.50
N CYS A 20 -13.78 3.40 -50.44
CA CYS A 20 -12.62 2.59 -50.82
C CYS A 20 -12.24 1.59 -49.72
N LEU A 21 -12.26 0.29 -50.03
CA LEU A 21 -11.88 -0.78 -49.10
C LEU A 21 -10.36 -0.97 -49.08
N VAL A 22 -9.81 -1.20 -47.90
CA VAL A 22 -8.39 -1.48 -47.67
C VAL A 22 -8.27 -2.89 -47.10
N LEU A 23 -7.43 -3.71 -47.74
CA LEU A 23 -7.07 -5.04 -47.29
C LEU A 23 -5.77 -4.99 -46.48
N ILE A 24 -5.81 -5.53 -45.27
CA ILE A 24 -4.66 -5.62 -44.37
C ILE A 24 -4.46 -7.09 -43.99
N ASN A 25 -3.28 -7.62 -44.28
CA ASN A 25 -2.92 -9.01 -44.03
C ASN A 25 -1.89 -9.08 -42.89
N ILE A 26 -2.29 -9.66 -41.76
CA ILE A 26 -1.46 -9.86 -40.58
C ILE A 26 -1.04 -11.33 -40.51
N ALA A 27 0.19 -11.63 -40.92
CA ALA A 27 0.77 -12.97 -40.95
C ALA A 27 -0.19 -14.06 -41.49
N GLY A 28 -0.90 -13.73 -42.58
CA GLY A 28 -1.85 -14.59 -43.29
C GLY A 28 -3.32 -14.40 -42.89
N LEU A 29 -3.63 -13.67 -41.81
CA LEU A 29 -5.00 -13.31 -41.44
C LEU A 29 -5.41 -12.01 -42.13
N ARG A 30 -6.45 -12.05 -42.96
CA ARG A 30 -6.91 -10.88 -43.71
C ARG A 30 -8.00 -10.13 -42.97
N TYR A 31 -7.84 -8.83 -42.95
CA TYR A 31 -8.75 -7.83 -42.43
C TYR A 31 -9.15 -6.88 -43.54
N GLU A 32 -10.39 -6.40 -43.48
CA GLU A 32 -10.94 -5.43 -44.42
C GLU A 32 -11.54 -4.26 -43.64
N THR A 33 -11.28 -3.05 -44.09
CA THR A 33 -11.86 -1.83 -43.53
C THR A 33 -11.99 -0.75 -44.59
N GLN A 34 -12.69 0.34 -44.29
CA GLN A 34 -12.78 1.48 -45.19
C GLN A 34 -11.57 2.39 -45.01
N LEU A 35 -11.10 2.99 -46.10
CA LEU A 35 -10.01 3.96 -46.07
C LEU A 35 -10.36 5.17 -45.18
N GLY A 36 -11.63 5.60 -45.19
CA GLY A 36 -12.14 6.63 -44.29
C GLY A 36 -11.96 6.31 -42.80
N THR A 37 -12.08 5.03 -42.42
CA THR A 37 -11.87 4.56 -41.03
C THR A 37 -10.42 4.75 -40.59
N LEU A 38 -9.45 4.48 -41.46
CA LEU A 38 -8.03 4.68 -41.16
C LEU A 38 -7.65 6.16 -41.13
N ASN A 39 -8.19 6.94 -42.06
CA ASN A 39 -7.94 8.38 -42.17
C ASN A 39 -8.45 9.19 -40.97
N GLN A 40 -9.29 8.61 -40.11
CA GLN A 40 -9.72 9.24 -38.86
C GLN A 40 -8.54 9.54 -37.91
N PHE A 41 -7.44 8.78 -38.01
CA PHE A 41 -6.25 8.94 -37.18
C PHE A 41 -4.99 9.10 -38.04
N PRO A 42 -4.79 10.27 -38.68
CA PRO A 42 -3.77 10.47 -39.70
C PRO A 42 -2.33 10.35 -39.19
N ASP A 43 -2.09 10.56 -37.89
CA ASP A 43 -0.74 10.49 -37.31
C ASP A 43 -0.24 9.05 -37.08
N THR A 44 -1.13 8.07 -37.18
CA THR A 44 -0.83 6.65 -36.94
C THR A 44 -0.19 5.97 -38.15
N LEU A 45 0.42 4.78 -37.97
CA LEU A 45 1.05 4.04 -39.07
C LEU A 45 0.06 3.74 -40.20
N LEU A 46 -1.14 3.26 -39.85
CA LEU A 46 -2.16 2.89 -40.84
C LEU A 46 -2.95 4.10 -41.36
N GLY A 47 -3.04 5.20 -40.61
CA GLY A 47 -3.72 6.41 -41.05
C GLY A 47 -2.89 7.27 -42.01
N ASP A 48 -1.56 7.26 -41.86
CA ASP A 48 -0.64 8.00 -42.72
C ASP A 48 -0.31 7.21 -44.01
N PRO A 49 -0.69 7.72 -45.21
CA PRO A 49 -0.35 7.07 -46.48
C PRO A 49 1.15 6.86 -46.67
N THR A 50 1.99 7.79 -46.20
CA THR A 50 3.44 7.76 -46.37
C THR A 50 4.11 6.72 -45.47
N LYS A 51 3.52 6.42 -44.31
CA LYS A 51 4.00 5.37 -43.41
C LYS A 51 3.58 4.00 -43.90
N ARG A 52 2.30 3.80 -44.22
CA ARG A 52 1.77 2.48 -44.62
C ARG A 52 2.24 2.01 -45.98
N ILE A 53 2.59 2.89 -46.92
CA ILE A 53 3.02 2.50 -48.28
C ILE A 53 4.21 1.53 -48.28
N LYS A 54 5.05 1.58 -47.25
CA LYS A 54 6.19 0.67 -47.05
C LYS A 54 5.78 -0.80 -46.90
N TYR A 55 4.53 -1.05 -46.53
CA TYR A 55 3.97 -2.39 -46.28
C TYR A 55 3.02 -2.84 -47.40
N PHE A 56 2.89 -2.07 -48.49
CA PHE A 56 1.96 -2.38 -49.57
C PHE A 56 2.52 -3.42 -50.54
N ASP A 57 1.79 -4.51 -50.76
CA ASP A 57 2.06 -5.49 -51.81
C ASP A 57 1.22 -5.17 -53.06
N PRO A 58 1.84 -4.69 -54.16
CA PRO A 58 1.12 -4.32 -55.38
C PRO A 58 0.57 -5.52 -56.16
N LEU A 59 1.11 -6.73 -55.97
CA LEU A 59 0.64 -7.93 -56.66
C LEU A 59 -0.67 -8.45 -56.06
N ARG A 60 -0.83 -8.30 -54.74
CA ARG A 60 -2.00 -8.75 -53.99
C ARG A 60 -2.96 -7.62 -53.62
N ASN A 61 -2.54 -6.37 -53.84
CA ASN A 61 -3.30 -5.17 -53.50
C ASN A 61 -3.73 -5.16 -52.02
N GLU A 62 -2.80 -5.53 -51.13
CA GLU A 62 -3.00 -5.61 -49.67
C GLU A 62 -1.79 -5.01 -48.94
N TYR A 63 -1.98 -4.54 -47.70
CA TYR A 63 -0.88 -4.19 -46.81
C TYR A 63 -0.50 -5.40 -45.97
N PHE A 64 0.76 -5.82 -45.99
CA PHE A 64 1.24 -7.01 -45.28
C PHE A 64 2.09 -6.67 -44.05
N PHE A 65 1.75 -7.27 -42.91
CA PHE A 65 2.50 -7.16 -41.65
C PHE A 65 2.79 -8.56 -41.09
N ASP A 66 4.07 -8.86 -40.87
CA ASP A 66 4.50 -10.10 -40.21
C ASP A 66 4.53 -9.90 -38.68
N ARG A 67 3.34 -9.86 -38.05
CA ARG A 67 3.14 -9.48 -36.64
C ARG A 67 2.12 -10.35 -35.91
N ASN A 68 1.92 -10.06 -34.62
CA ASN A 68 1.00 -10.80 -33.76
C ASN A 68 -0.44 -10.71 -34.29
N ARG A 69 -1.00 -11.85 -34.71
CA ARG A 69 -2.33 -11.90 -35.33
C ARG A 69 -3.44 -11.53 -34.37
N PRO A 70 -3.54 -12.12 -33.16
CA PRO A 70 -4.63 -11.80 -32.23
C PRO A 70 -4.69 -10.33 -31.82
N SER A 71 -3.55 -9.64 -31.68
CA SER A 71 -3.52 -8.22 -31.30
C SER A 71 -4.22 -7.30 -32.30
N PHE A 72 -4.22 -7.65 -33.59
CA PHE A 72 -4.72 -6.73 -34.61
C PHE A 72 -6.24 -6.47 -34.51
N ASP A 73 -7.00 -7.38 -33.90
CA ASP A 73 -8.41 -7.15 -33.62
C ASP A 73 -8.62 -5.88 -32.77
N GLY A 74 -7.80 -5.70 -31.72
CA GLY A 74 -7.84 -4.53 -30.87
C GLY A 74 -7.36 -3.26 -31.57
N ILE A 75 -6.33 -3.38 -32.42
CA ILE A 75 -5.78 -2.27 -33.22
C ILE A 75 -6.80 -1.79 -34.24
N LEU A 76 -7.45 -2.70 -34.97
CA LEU A 76 -8.45 -2.31 -35.97
C LEU A 76 -9.70 -1.74 -35.32
N TYR A 77 -10.12 -2.31 -34.18
CA TYR A 77 -11.25 -1.81 -33.41
C TYR A 77 -11.02 -0.37 -32.91
N PHE A 78 -9.78 0.03 -32.61
CA PHE A 78 -9.46 1.42 -32.27
C PHE A 78 -9.90 2.40 -33.36
N TYR A 79 -9.62 2.10 -34.64
CA TYR A 79 -10.08 2.95 -35.74
C TYR A 79 -11.60 2.89 -35.92
N GLN A 80 -12.19 1.69 -35.87
CA GLN A 80 -13.63 1.50 -36.09
C GLN A 80 -14.51 2.15 -35.01
N SER A 81 -14.03 2.16 -33.77
CA SER A 81 -14.75 2.70 -32.62
C SER A 81 -14.52 4.20 -32.40
N GLY A 82 -13.64 4.82 -33.20
CA GLY A 82 -13.25 6.22 -33.03
C GLY A 82 -12.36 6.46 -31.80
N GLY A 83 -11.50 5.50 -31.45
CA GLY A 83 -10.42 5.70 -30.48
C GLY A 83 -10.53 4.86 -29.19
N LYS A 84 -11.39 3.84 -29.15
CA LYS A 84 -11.44 2.91 -28.00
C LYS A 84 -10.43 1.79 -28.20
N ILE A 85 -9.48 1.68 -27.29
CA ILE A 85 -8.49 0.60 -27.28
C ILE A 85 -8.94 -0.49 -26.31
N ARG A 86 -8.93 -1.76 -26.76
CA ARG A 86 -9.20 -2.91 -25.89
C ARG A 86 -8.27 -4.04 -26.26
N ARG A 87 -7.55 -4.58 -25.28
CA ARG A 87 -6.71 -5.74 -25.46
C ARG A 87 -7.56 -7.01 -25.59
N PRO A 88 -7.30 -7.86 -26.59
CA PRO A 88 -7.87 -9.19 -26.63
C PRO A 88 -7.44 -10.02 -25.42
N VAL A 89 -8.38 -10.72 -24.77
CA VAL A 89 -8.13 -11.44 -23.50
C VAL A 89 -7.05 -12.53 -23.60
N ASN A 90 -6.80 -13.04 -24.80
CA ASN A 90 -5.81 -14.08 -25.11
C ASN A 90 -4.41 -13.52 -25.45
N VAL A 91 -4.22 -12.20 -25.41
CA VAL A 91 -2.94 -11.53 -25.68
C VAL A 91 -2.40 -10.96 -24.38
N SER A 92 -1.13 -11.17 -24.08
CA SER A 92 -0.50 -10.58 -22.89
C SER A 92 -0.35 -9.06 -23.01
N ILE A 93 -0.27 -8.37 -21.87
CA ILE A 93 -0.25 -6.90 -21.80
C ILE A 93 0.94 -6.31 -22.56
N ASP A 94 2.12 -6.90 -22.36
CA ASP A 94 3.39 -6.54 -23.01
C ASP A 94 3.32 -6.68 -24.53
N VAL A 95 2.83 -7.81 -25.03
CA VAL A 95 2.68 -8.04 -26.48
C VAL A 95 1.71 -7.05 -27.10
N PHE A 96 0.59 -6.74 -26.44
CA PHE A 96 -0.34 -5.76 -26.97
C PHE A 96 0.21 -4.33 -26.92
N ALA A 97 0.92 -3.95 -25.84
CA ALA A 97 1.59 -2.67 -25.73
C ALA A 97 2.62 -2.45 -26.86
N ASP A 98 3.38 -3.49 -27.21
CA ASP A 98 4.34 -3.45 -28.32
C ASP A 98 3.64 -3.23 -29.67
N GLU A 99 2.44 -3.80 -29.87
CA GLU A 99 1.65 -3.56 -31.08
C GLU A 99 1.09 -2.13 -31.12
N ILE A 100 0.59 -1.58 -29.99
CA ILE A 100 0.17 -0.17 -29.90
C ILE A 100 1.33 0.77 -30.29
N ARG A 101 2.54 0.49 -29.77
CA ARG A 101 3.75 1.25 -30.09
C ARG A 101 4.14 1.09 -31.56
N PHE A 102 4.08 -0.13 -32.11
CA PHE A 102 4.40 -0.39 -33.51
C PHE A 102 3.46 0.33 -34.48
N TYR A 103 2.15 0.24 -34.27
CA TYR A 103 1.15 0.91 -35.11
C TYR A 103 1.06 2.42 -34.85
N GLN A 104 1.85 2.94 -33.90
CA GLN A 104 1.97 4.36 -33.59
C GLN A 104 0.61 4.99 -33.26
N LEU A 105 -0.19 4.33 -32.42
CA LEU A 105 -1.52 4.84 -32.06
C LEU A 105 -1.48 6.14 -31.22
N GLY A 106 -0.29 6.53 -30.76
CA GLY A 106 -0.04 7.76 -30.00
C GLY A 106 0.02 7.52 -28.50
N GLU A 107 0.61 8.48 -27.78
CA GLU A 107 0.74 8.43 -26.32
C GLU A 107 -0.63 8.44 -25.63
N GLU A 108 -1.61 9.20 -26.14
CA GLU A 108 -2.96 9.23 -25.56
C GLU A 108 -3.66 7.86 -25.61
N ALA A 109 -3.48 7.10 -26.70
CA ALA A 109 -4.02 5.75 -26.81
C ALA A 109 -3.30 4.76 -25.87
N MET A 110 -1.98 4.93 -25.71
CA MET A 110 -1.18 4.14 -24.77
C MET A 110 -1.56 4.44 -23.31
N GLU A 111 -1.79 5.71 -22.95
CA GLU A 111 -2.24 6.12 -21.62
C GLU A 111 -3.63 5.55 -21.30
N ARG A 112 -4.58 5.67 -22.22
CA ARG A 112 -5.92 5.07 -22.04
C ARG A 112 -5.87 3.55 -21.92
N PHE A 113 -5.02 2.89 -22.70
CA PHE A 113 -4.79 1.45 -22.57
C PHE A 113 -4.25 1.08 -21.19
N ARG A 114 -3.25 1.83 -20.71
CA ARG A 114 -2.68 1.64 -19.38
C ARG A 114 -3.74 1.83 -18.28
N GLU A 115 -4.52 2.89 -18.36
CA GLU A 115 -5.61 3.17 -17.40
C GLU A 115 -6.67 2.05 -17.39
N ASP A 116 -7.12 1.59 -18.56
CA ASP A 116 -8.13 0.52 -18.68
C ASP A 116 -7.61 -0.84 -18.19
N GLU A 117 -6.31 -1.12 -18.33
CA GLU A 117 -5.65 -2.31 -17.76
C GLU A 117 -5.34 -2.15 -16.25
N GLY A 118 -5.66 -1.00 -15.65
CA GLY A 118 -5.46 -0.74 -14.23
C GLY A 118 -4.05 -0.26 -13.86
N PHE A 119 -3.25 0.19 -14.82
CA PHE A 119 -2.02 0.93 -14.58
C PHE A 119 -2.37 2.40 -14.30
N ILE A 120 -2.35 2.78 -13.02
CA ILE A 120 -2.53 4.16 -12.60
C ILE A 120 -1.28 4.96 -12.99
N LYS A 121 -1.46 6.09 -13.67
CA LYS A 121 -0.38 7.02 -14.02
C LYS A 121 0.42 7.37 -12.76
N GLU A 122 1.73 7.15 -12.82
CA GLU A 122 2.62 7.55 -11.74
C GLU A 122 2.49 9.06 -11.54
N GLU A 123 2.06 9.49 -10.35
CA GLU A 123 2.21 10.90 -9.98
C GLU A 123 3.70 11.21 -9.99
N GLU A 124 4.15 11.96 -10.99
CA GLU A 124 5.52 12.46 -11.05
C GLU A 124 5.80 13.23 -9.77
N LYS A 125 6.67 12.68 -8.93
CA LYS A 125 7.00 13.29 -7.65
C LYS A 125 7.79 14.57 -7.94
N PRO A 126 7.28 15.76 -7.58
CA PRO A 126 7.97 17.01 -7.89
C PRO A 126 9.34 17.02 -7.24
N LEU A 127 10.37 17.37 -8.02
CA LEU A 127 11.73 17.55 -7.51
C LEU A 127 12.00 19.02 -7.22
N PRO A 128 12.83 19.33 -6.21
CA PRO A 128 13.28 20.70 -5.97
C PRO A 128 14.01 21.25 -7.20
N GLN A 129 13.81 22.53 -7.51
CA GLN A 129 14.43 23.18 -8.67
C GLN A 129 15.95 23.37 -8.49
N ASN A 130 16.41 23.61 -7.26
CA ASN A 130 17.82 23.82 -6.98
C ASN A 130 18.57 22.48 -6.88
N GLU A 131 19.68 22.33 -7.59
CA GLU A 131 20.47 21.09 -7.63
C GLU A 131 20.96 20.64 -6.24
N PHE A 132 21.41 21.58 -5.39
CA PHE A 132 21.80 21.24 -4.02
C PHE A 132 20.62 20.72 -3.19
N GLN A 133 19.46 21.38 -3.27
CA GLN A 133 18.26 20.94 -2.55
C GLN A 133 17.77 19.59 -3.08
N LYS A 134 17.81 19.38 -4.39
CA LYS A 134 17.49 18.11 -5.03
C LYS A 134 18.41 16.99 -4.55
N GLN A 135 19.71 17.23 -4.46
CA GLN A 135 20.66 16.23 -3.95
C GLN A 135 20.37 15.88 -2.48
N VAL A 136 20.15 16.89 -1.63
CA VAL A 136 19.80 16.66 -0.21
C VAL A 136 18.46 15.92 -0.08
N TRP A 137 17.47 16.33 -0.86
CA TRP A 137 16.15 15.70 -0.91
C TRP A 137 16.24 14.22 -1.32
N LEU A 138 17.01 13.92 -2.37
CA LEU A 138 17.23 12.54 -2.83
C LEU A 138 17.90 11.67 -1.76
N ILE A 139 18.83 12.23 -0.99
CA ILE A 139 19.54 11.49 0.05
C ILE A 139 18.64 11.17 1.26
N PHE A 140 17.78 12.10 1.66
CA PHE A 140 16.95 11.95 2.87
C PHE A 140 15.56 11.35 2.62
N GLU A 141 14.99 11.55 1.42
CA GLU A 141 13.65 11.06 1.09
C GLU A 141 13.68 9.68 0.44
N TYR A 142 14.69 9.40 -0.39
CA TYR A 142 14.79 8.17 -1.19
C TYR A 142 16.04 7.36 -0.83
N PRO A 143 15.93 6.35 0.06
CA PRO A 143 17.06 5.50 0.45
C PRO A 143 17.78 4.83 -0.74
N GLU A 144 17.05 4.52 -1.82
CA GLU A 144 17.60 3.86 -3.01
C GLU A 144 18.36 4.80 -3.96
N SER A 145 18.38 6.12 -3.69
CA SER A 145 19.01 7.08 -4.60
C SER A 145 20.53 6.92 -4.67
N SER A 146 21.19 6.50 -3.59
CA SER A 146 22.65 6.41 -3.50
C SER A 146 23.13 5.60 -2.29
N SER A 147 24.38 5.13 -2.29
CA SER A 147 24.96 4.42 -1.13
C SER A 147 24.97 5.26 0.16
N PRO A 148 25.27 6.58 0.14
CA PRO A 148 25.12 7.44 1.32
C PRO A 148 23.67 7.54 1.81
N ALA A 149 22.69 7.59 0.89
CA ALA A 149 21.27 7.59 1.25
C ALA A 149 20.87 6.30 1.99
N ARG A 150 21.33 5.13 1.49
CA ARG A 150 21.17 3.86 2.19
C ARG A 150 21.80 3.87 3.58
N GLY A 151 23.00 4.44 3.72
CA GLY A 151 23.68 4.59 5.01
C GLY A 151 22.86 5.41 6.01
N ILE A 152 22.35 6.58 5.60
CA ILE A 152 21.51 7.45 6.45
C ILE A 152 20.19 6.76 6.82
N ALA A 153 19.58 6.02 5.88
CA ALA A 153 18.37 5.26 6.15
C ALA A 153 18.62 4.16 7.21
N ILE A 154 19.73 3.42 7.13
CA ILE A 154 20.11 2.42 8.13
C ILE A 154 20.30 3.07 9.51
N VAL A 155 21.03 4.19 9.58
CA VAL A 155 21.22 4.92 10.85
C VAL A 155 19.87 5.34 11.42
N SER A 156 18.96 5.85 10.58
CA SER A 156 17.63 6.28 11.03
C SER A 156 16.81 5.12 11.58
N VAL A 157 16.83 3.94 10.95
CA VAL A 157 16.19 2.72 11.47
C VAL A 157 16.79 2.29 12.81
N ILE A 158 18.11 2.36 12.98
CA ILE A 158 18.79 2.05 14.25
C ILE A 158 18.33 3.02 15.35
N VAL A 159 18.33 4.33 15.08
CA VAL A 159 17.89 5.34 16.05
C VAL A 159 16.41 5.14 16.43
N ILE A 160 15.54 4.83 15.47
CA ILE A 160 14.13 4.49 15.74
C ILE A 160 14.05 3.27 16.66
N THR A 161 14.79 2.22 16.35
CA THR A 161 14.78 0.97 17.14
C THR A 161 15.26 1.20 18.56
N ILE A 162 16.39 1.91 18.75
CA ILE A 162 16.91 2.29 20.06
C ILE A 162 15.85 3.08 20.82
N SER A 163 15.24 4.09 20.18
CA SER A 163 14.22 4.91 20.81
C SER A 163 13.09 4.03 21.37
N ILE A 164 12.55 3.10 20.56
CA ILE A 164 11.46 2.18 20.93
C ILE A 164 11.87 1.30 22.12
N ILE A 165 13.05 0.68 22.06
CA ILE A 165 13.58 -0.16 23.14
C ILE A 165 13.67 0.65 24.44
N THR A 166 14.24 1.86 24.40
CA THR A 166 14.36 2.75 25.56
C THR A 166 13.00 3.03 26.21
N PHE A 167 11.96 3.30 25.42
CA PHE A 167 10.61 3.50 25.97
C PHE A 167 10.01 2.24 26.59
N CYS A 168 10.24 1.06 26.01
CA CYS A 168 9.82 -0.18 26.64
C CYS A 168 10.54 -0.38 27.97
N LEU A 169 11.85 -0.13 28.02
CA LEU A 169 12.65 -0.24 29.24
C LEU A 169 12.22 0.76 30.32
N GLU A 170 11.86 1.99 29.96
CA GLU A 170 11.32 2.99 30.90
C GLU A 170 10.03 2.55 31.62
N THR A 171 9.31 1.57 31.08
CA THR A 171 8.09 1.05 31.70
C THR A 171 8.33 -0.09 32.70
N LEU A 172 9.55 -0.62 32.77
CA LEU A 172 9.88 -1.73 33.67
C LEU A 172 9.91 -1.26 35.14
N PRO A 173 9.38 -2.07 36.07
CA PRO A 173 9.32 -1.71 37.49
C PRO A 173 10.72 -1.50 38.10
N GLU A 174 11.72 -2.27 37.68
CA GLU A 174 13.08 -2.18 38.21
C GLU A 174 13.68 -0.76 38.00
N PHE A 175 13.52 -0.20 36.80
CA PHE A 175 14.02 1.15 36.49
C PHE A 175 13.13 2.27 37.05
N ARG A 176 11.85 1.99 37.28
CA ARG A 176 10.91 2.94 37.90
C ARG A 176 11.15 3.05 39.41
N ASP A 177 11.35 1.93 40.09
CA ASP A 177 11.52 1.86 41.54
C ASP A 177 12.86 2.44 41.97
N GLU A 178 13.95 2.22 41.21
CA GLU A 178 15.25 2.88 41.45
C GLU A 178 15.14 4.42 41.40
N ARG A 179 14.29 4.95 40.51
CA ARG A 179 14.05 6.39 40.38
C ARG A 179 13.23 6.95 41.55
N GLU A 180 12.22 6.21 42.01
CA GLU A 180 11.43 6.60 43.19
C GLU A 180 12.27 6.51 44.48
N LEU A 181 13.06 5.44 44.66
CA LEU A 181 13.99 5.24 45.78
C LEU A 181 15.07 6.33 45.87
N ALA A 182 15.66 6.73 44.73
CA ALA A 182 16.63 7.81 44.66
C ALA A 182 16.05 9.19 45.05
N VAL A 183 14.74 9.39 44.85
CA VAL A 183 14.02 10.60 45.27
C VAL A 183 13.71 10.56 46.77
N THR A 184 13.23 9.44 47.30
CA THR A 184 12.94 9.30 48.74
C THR A 184 14.19 9.35 49.63
N SER A 185 15.29 8.71 49.22
CA SER A 185 16.52 8.67 50.03
C SER A 185 17.22 10.04 50.17
N ARG A 186 16.83 11.04 49.39
CA ARG A 186 17.36 12.42 49.45
C ARG A 186 16.48 13.39 50.24
N LEU A 187 15.26 12.99 50.62
CA LEU A 187 14.40 13.83 51.46
C LEU A 187 14.87 13.85 52.92
N ASP A 188 15.58 12.80 53.36
CA ASP A 188 16.04 12.65 54.75
C ASP A 188 17.32 13.44 55.09
N ASN A 189 18.03 13.98 54.08
CA ASN A 189 19.22 14.81 54.29
C ASN A 189 19.09 16.17 53.58
N THR A 190 18.65 17.16 54.38
CA THR A 190 18.77 18.62 54.23
C THR A 190 18.17 19.31 52.99
N THR A 191 17.54 20.46 53.27
CA THR A 191 17.07 21.51 52.35
C THR A 191 18.13 21.93 51.32
N ALA A 192 18.22 21.20 50.22
CA ALA A 192 18.96 21.60 49.02
C ALA A 192 17.96 21.84 47.87
N PRO A 193 18.16 22.89 47.05
CA PRO A 193 17.30 23.16 45.90
C PRO A 193 17.38 21.97 44.94
N ARG A 194 16.23 21.47 44.48
CA ARG A 194 16.09 20.38 43.50
C ARG A 194 17.09 20.60 42.34
N PRO A 195 18.22 19.87 42.27
CA PRO A 195 19.04 19.93 41.07
C PRO A 195 18.27 19.12 40.03
N SER A 196 18.10 19.69 38.84
CA SER A 196 17.50 19.05 37.67
C SER A 196 18.28 17.79 37.28
N LEU A 197 17.95 16.68 37.96
CA LEU A 197 18.43 15.31 37.68
C LEU A 197 18.05 14.82 36.27
N THR A 198 17.30 15.60 35.50
CA THR A 198 16.91 15.30 34.12
C THR A 198 18.14 15.11 33.22
N PHE A 199 19.17 15.95 33.35
CA PHE A 199 20.31 15.91 32.41
C PHE A 199 21.30 14.76 32.64
N THR A 200 21.26 14.08 33.78
CA THR A 200 22.12 12.93 34.09
C THR A 200 21.40 11.58 34.01
N ASP A 201 20.08 11.57 33.80
CA ASP A 201 19.30 10.36 33.59
C ASP A 201 19.67 9.73 32.23
N PRO A 202 20.21 8.50 32.19
CA PRO A 202 20.57 7.83 30.94
C PRO A 202 19.40 7.74 29.95
N PHE A 203 18.18 7.55 30.45
CA PHE A 203 16.98 7.48 29.62
C PHE A 203 16.70 8.83 28.94
N PHE A 204 16.79 9.93 29.70
CA PHE A 204 16.65 11.28 29.16
C PHE A 204 17.72 11.62 28.13
N ILE A 205 18.98 11.21 28.35
CA ILE A 205 20.08 11.45 27.40
C ILE A 205 19.82 10.72 26.08
N VAL A 206 19.43 9.45 26.15
CA VAL A 206 19.11 8.65 24.95
C VAL A 206 17.89 9.21 24.23
N GLU A 207 16.81 9.54 24.95
CA GLU A 207 15.61 10.15 24.38
C GLU A 207 15.95 11.47 23.68
N THR A 208 16.67 12.36 24.36
CA THR A 208 17.10 13.66 23.81
C THR A 208 17.93 13.47 22.56
N THR A 209 18.88 12.54 22.55
CA THR A 209 19.72 12.24 21.39
C THR A 209 18.89 11.73 20.20
N CYS A 210 17.93 10.83 20.44
CA CYS A 210 17.03 10.33 19.41
C CYS A 210 16.15 11.45 18.83
N VAL A 211 15.60 12.31 19.69
CA VAL A 211 14.75 13.44 19.28
C VAL A 211 15.55 14.47 18.50
N ILE A 212 16.80 14.74 18.88
CA ILE A 212 17.71 15.61 18.10
C ILE A 212 17.87 15.05 16.68
N TRP A 213 18.11 13.75 16.54
CA TRP A 213 18.22 13.11 15.22
C TRP A 213 16.93 13.22 14.42
N PHE A 214 15.76 12.92 15.01
CA PHE A 214 14.47 13.04 14.32
C PHE A 214 14.15 14.48 13.92
N THR A 215 14.50 15.42 14.79
CA THR A 215 14.33 16.86 14.54
C THR A 215 15.22 17.28 13.38
N PHE A 216 16.51 16.90 13.39
CA PHE A 216 17.45 17.15 12.30
C PHE A 216 16.93 16.62 10.96
N GLU A 217 16.51 15.35 10.93
CA GLU A 217 15.88 14.71 9.78
C GLU A 217 14.67 15.47 9.24
N LEU A 218 13.74 15.86 10.13
CA LEU A 218 12.54 16.61 9.76
C LEU A 218 12.90 17.99 9.19
N PHE A 219 13.83 18.71 9.82
CA PHE A 219 14.26 20.03 9.36
C PHE A 219 14.97 19.96 8.01
N VAL A 220 15.89 19.01 7.82
CA VAL A 220 16.59 18.83 6.53
C VAL A 220 15.59 18.56 5.42
N ARG A 221 14.63 17.65 5.63
CA ARG A 221 13.56 17.37 4.67
C ARG A 221 12.68 18.59 4.44
N PHE A 222 12.25 19.26 5.51
CA PHE A 222 11.42 20.46 5.41
C PHE A 222 12.12 21.55 4.60
N PHE A 223 13.43 21.78 4.77
CA PHE A 223 14.16 22.78 4.01
C PHE A 223 14.43 22.38 2.56
N ALA A 224 14.69 21.09 2.30
CA ALA A 224 14.99 20.55 0.98
C ALA A 224 13.75 20.25 0.11
N CYS A 225 12.53 20.22 0.67
CA CYS A 225 11.33 19.83 -0.07
C CYS A 225 10.94 20.85 -1.18
N PRO A 226 10.28 20.38 -2.26
CA PRO A 226 9.82 21.23 -3.36
C PRO A 226 8.70 22.19 -2.95
N SER A 227 7.78 21.75 -2.09
CA SER A 227 6.60 22.51 -1.64
C SER A 227 6.38 22.31 -0.15
N LYS A 228 6.41 23.41 0.62
CA LYS A 228 6.27 23.37 2.09
C LYS A 228 4.85 22.99 2.52
N SER A 229 3.84 23.49 1.81
CA SER A 229 2.43 23.25 2.11
C SER A 229 2.02 21.80 1.85
N GLU A 230 2.52 21.24 0.75
CA GLU A 230 2.29 19.84 0.41
C GLU A 230 3.05 18.92 1.37
N PHE A 231 4.30 19.25 1.68
CA PHE A 231 5.11 18.52 2.66
C PHE A 231 4.39 18.34 4.00
N SER A 232 3.78 19.40 4.54
CA SER A 232 3.07 19.30 5.83
C SER A 232 1.78 18.48 5.77
N LYS A 233 1.22 18.21 4.58
CA LYS A 233 0.01 17.38 4.39
C LYS A 233 0.31 15.90 4.19
N THR A 234 1.55 15.55 3.87
CA THR A 234 1.97 14.16 3.65
C THR A 234 1.95 13.38 4.97
N VAL A 235 1.27 12.21 4.97
CA VAL A 235 1.09 11.35 6.17
C VAL A 235 2.43 11.00 6.84
N MET A 236 3.46 10.68 6.05
CA MET A 236 4.80 10.35 6.59
C MET A 236 5.41 11.52 7.37
N ASN A 237 5.22 12.75 6.91
CA ASN A 237 5.75 13.95 7.58
C ASN A 237 4.93 14.31 8.81
N ILE A 238 3.62 14.04 8.81
CA ILE A 238 2.77 14.14 10.01
C ILE A 238 3.29 13.18 11.09
N ILE A 239 3.62 11.93 10.73
CA ILE A 239 4.23 10.96 11.65
C ILE A 239 5.56 11.47 12.20
N ASP A 240 6.42 12.06 11.35
CA ASP A 240 7.68 12.66 11.79
C ASP A 240 7.46 13.76 12.84
N ILE A 241 6.46 14.64 12.65
CA ILE A 241 6.09 15.68 13.64
C ILE A 241 5.54 15.06 14.94
N MET A 242 4.63 14.10 14.84
CA MET A 242 4.04 13.41 15.99
C MET A 242 5.09 12.66 16.81
N SER A 243 6.19 12.21 16.19
CA SER A 243 7.27 11.49 16.86
C SER A 243 8.14 12.34 17.79
N ILE A 244 8.26 13.65 17.51
CA ILE A 244 9.07 14.59 18.32
C ILE A 244 8.21 15.43 19.27
N MET A 245 6.92 15.59 18.97
CA MET A 245 5.98 16.41 19.72
C MET A 245 5.95 16.10 21.23
N PRO A 246 5.94 14.83 21.70
CA PRO A 246 5.88 14.54 23.13
C PRO A 246 7.04 15.13 23.93
N TYR A 247 8.25 15.13 23.38
CA TYR A 247 9.44 15.66 24.03
C TYR A 247 9.34 17.18 24.20
N PHE A 248 9.00 17.91 23.13
CA PHE A 248 8.87 19.37 23.19
C PHE A 248 7.72 19.84 24.07
N ILE A 249 6.58 19.12 24.08
CA ILE A 249 5.48 19.44 24.99
C ILE A 249 5.93 19.23 26.44
N THR A 250 6.57 18.10 26.76
CA THR A 250 7.05 17.81 28.12
C THR A 250 8.05 18.88 28.60
N LEU A 251 9.04 19.20 27.77
CA LEU A 251 10.01 20.25 28.08
C LEU A 251 9.36 21.62 28.25
N GLY A 252 8.40 21.98 27.38
CA GLY A 252 7.67 23.25 27.46
C GLY A 252 6.84 23.36 28.74
N THR A 253 6.17 22.28 29.15
CA THR A 253 5.40 22.25 30.41
C THR A 253 6.32 22.36 31.64
N GLU A 254 7.46 21.67 31.65
CA GLU A 254 8.43 21.75 32.76
C GLU A 254 9.03 23.16 32.91
N LEU A 255 9.34 23.82 31.79
CA LEU A 255 9.85 25.20 31.80
C LEU A 255 8.79 26.22 32.22
N ALA A 256 7.53 26.02 31.80
CA ALA A 256 6.40 26.88 32.20
C ALA A 256 6.12 26.77 33.70
N GLU A 257 6.19 25.56 34.28
CA GLU A 257 6.03 25.34 35.72
C GLU A 257 7.15 26.01 36.54
N GLN A 258 8.37 26.12 36.02
CA GLN A 258 9.47 26.82 36.69
C GLN A 258 9.28 28.36 36.74
N GLN A 259 8.58 28.95 35.77
CA GLN A 259 8.31 30.39 35.73
C GLN A 259 7.05 30.79 36.49
N GLY A 260 6.09 29.88 36.68
CA GLY A 260 4.76 30.13 37.27
C GLY A 260 4.65 29.86 38.78
N GLN A 261 5.67 30.15 39.59
CA GLN A 261 5.77 29.72 40.99
C GLN A 261 4.74 30.32 41.98
N GLU A 262 3.75 31.12 41.55
CA GLU A 262 2.83 31.81 42.48
C GLU A 262 1.33 31.47 42.37
N HIS A 263 0.81 30.71 41.40
CA HIS A 263 -0.63 30.47 41.34
C HIS A 263 -1.05 29.02 41.02
N GLN A 264 -1.72 28.42 42.01
CA GLN A 264 -2.70 27.32 41.95
C GLN A 264 -2.23 25.86 42.03
N ASN A 265 -2.31 25.30 43.25
CA ASN A 265 -2.29 23.85 43.58
C ASN A 265 -3.32 22.99 42.82
N GLY A 266 -4.31 23.58 42.13
CA GLY A 266 -5.34 22.85 41.37
C GLY A 266 -4.95 22.49 39.92
N GLN A 267 -4.03 23.23 39.31
CA GLN A 267 -3.58 22.97 37.93
C GLN A 267 -2.54 21.84 37.82
N GLN A 268 -1.80 21.56 38.90
CA GLN A 268 -0.78 20.50 38.94
C GLN A 268 -1.34 19.08 38.75
N ALA A 269 -2.54 18.78 39.25
CA ALA A 269 -3.13 17.45 39.07
C ALA A 269 -3.54 17.19 37.60
N MET A 270 -4.04 18.23 36.91
CA MET A 270 -4.39 18.15 35.50
C MET A 270 -3.15 18.10 34.60
N SER A 271 -2.06 18.82 34.92
CA SER A 271 -0.80 18.75 34.17
C SER A 271 -0.18 17.34 34.25
N LEU A 272 -0.20 16.69 35.42
CA LEU A 272 0.30 15.31 35.58
C LEU A 272 -0.50 14.27 34.78
N ALA A 273 -1.83 14.40 34.69
CA ALA A 273 -2.66 13.50 33.90
C ALA A 273 -2.40 13.67 32.39
N ILE A 274 -2.29 14.91 31.93
CA ILE A 274 -1.98 15.25 30.53
C ILE A 274 -0.61 14.70 30.13
N LEU A 275 0.40 14.83 31.01
CA LEU A 275 1.74 14.29 30.77
C LEU A 275 1.76 12.76 30.61
N ARG A 276 0.89 12.02 31.30
CA ARG A 276 0.75 10.56 31.12
C ARG A 276 0.22 10.20 29.74
N VAL A 277 -0.77 10.95 29.24
CA VAL A 277 -1.33 10.74 27.90
C VAL A 277 -0.30 11.09 26.83
N ILE A 278 0.47 12.17 27.02
CA ILE A 278 1.54 12.57 26.09
C ILE A 278 2.61 11.48 25.95
N ARG A 279 2.92 10.72 27.01
CA ARG A 279 3.85 9.58 26.93
C ARG A 279 3.34 8.49 25.99
N LEU A 280 2.02 8.25 25.89
CA LEU A 280 1.45 7.29 24.94
C LEU A 280 1.66 7.73 23.48
N VAL A 281 1.67 9.04 23.22
CA VAL A 281 1.94 9.58 21.88
C VAL A 281 3.35 9.20 21.39
N ARG A 282 4.31 8.94 22.30
CA ARG A 282 5.66 8.45 21.92
C ARG A 282 5.61 7.12 21.18
N VAL A 283 4.57 6.29 21.37
CA VAL A 283 4.38 5.01 20.65
C VAL A 283 4.23 5.24 19.14
N PHE A 284 3.68 6.39 18.71
CA PHE A 284 3.50 6.68 17.29
C PHE A 284 4.80 6.75 16.50
N ARG A 285 5.95 6.97 17.13
CA ARG A 285 7.25 6.93 16.42
C ARG A 285 7.58 5.56 15.83
N ILE A 286 6.91 4.48 16.28
CA ILE A 286 6.99 3.15 15.62
C ILE A 286 6.60 3.28 14.14
N PHE A 287 5.58 4.10 13.83
CA PHE A 287 5.14 4.32 12.45
C PHE A 287 6.17 5.06 11.60
N LYS A 288 7.22 5.67 12.17
CA LYS A 288 8.33 6.25 11.39
C LYS A 288 9.07 5.19 10.58
N LEU A 289 9.04 3.91 11.01
CA LEU A 289 9.53 2.77 10.24
C LEU A 289 8.82 2.61 8.89
N SER A 290 7.60 3.15 8.73
CA SER A 290 6.87 3.08 7.45
C SER A 290 7.62 3.74 6.30
N ARG A 291 8.42 4.78 6.55
CA ARG A 291 9.27 5.40 5.52
C ARG A 291 10.31 4.44 4.96
N HIS A 292 10.77 3.50 5.78
CA HIS A 292 11.83 2.53 5.44
C HIS A 292 11.28 1.13 5.15
N SER A 293 9.96 0.92 5.23
CA SER A 293 9.32 -0.37 5.00
C SER A 293 8.28 -0.25 3.90
N LYS A 294 8.62 -0.73 2.70
CA LYS A 294 7.68 -0.83 1.58
C LYS A 294 6.42 -1.60 1.97
N GLY A 295 6.56 -2.70 2.72
CA GLY A 295 5.42 -3.48 3.22
C GLY A 295 4.45 -2.67 4.07
N LEU A 296 4.93 -1.77 4.93
CA LEU A 296 4.07 -0.92 5.75
C LEU A 296 3.41 0.21 4.93
N GLN A 297 4.07 0.69 3.87
CA GLN A 297 3.46 1.62 2.90
C GLN A 297 2.35 0.94 2.09
N ILE A 298 2.59 -0.27 1.59
CA ILE A 298 1.60 -1.10 0.90
C ILE A 298 0.40 -1.38 1.82
N LEU A 299 0.64 -1.71 3.09
CA LEU A 299 -0.41 -1.88 4.08
C LEU A 299 -1.24 -0.59 4.24
N GLY A 300 -0.58 0.56 4.34
CA GLY A 300 -1.25 1.87 4.43
C GLY A 300 -2.12 2.19 3.21
N GLN A 301 -1.62 1.93 1.99
CA GLN A 301 -2.37 2.10 0.74
C GLN A 301 -3.57 1.14 0.69
N THR A 302 -3.36 -0.11 1.08
CA THR A 302 -4.42 -1.13 1.15
C THR A 302 -5.54 -0.72 2.10
N LEU A 303 -5.19 -0.25 3.30
CA LEU A 303 -6.16 0.20 4.29
C LEU A 303 -6.92 1.43 3.78
N LYS A 304 -6.23 2.40 3.17
CA LYS A 304 -6.87 3.58 2.57
C LYS A 304 -7.87 3.19 1.48
N ALA A 305 -7.50 2.25 0.60
CA ALA A 305 -8.37 1.76 -0.46
C ALA A 305 -9.54 0.91 0.07
N SER A 306 -9.36 0.24 1.21
CA SER A 306 -10.34 -0.67 1.80
C SER A 306 -11.12 -0.06 2.97
N MET A 307 -11.12 1.28 3.12
CA MET A 307 -11.78 1.96 4.24
C MET A 307 -13.29 1.66 4.31
N ARG A 308 -13.94 1.46 3.16
CA ARG A 308 -15.36 1.13 3.10
C ARG A 308 -15.62 -0.26 3.67
N GLU A 309 -14.83 -1.24 3.27
CA GLU A 309 -14.91 -2.63 3.70
C GLU A 309 -14.55 -2.77 5.18
N LEU A 310 -13.52 -2.04 5.63
CA LEU A 310 -13.16 -1.95 7.05
C LEU A 310 -14.27 -1.30 7.88
N GLY A 311 -14.91 -0.25 7.36
CA GLY A 311 -16.08 0.37 7.97
C GLY A 311 -17.26 -0.60 8.11
N LEU A 312 -17.54 -1.40 7.08
CA LEU A 312 -18.57 -2.44 7.13
C LEU A 312 -18.24 -3.54 8.14
N LEU A 313 -16.98 -3.97 8.25
CA LEU A 313 -16.54 -4.93 9.25
C LEU A 313 -16.83 -4.42 10.67
N ILE A 314 -16.39 -3.19 10.98
CA ILE A 314 -16.61 -2.57 12.30
C ILE A 314 -18.10 -2.41 12.57
N PHE A 315 -18.90 -2.03 11.56
CA PHE A 315 -20.33 -1.87 11.69
C PHE A 315 -21.05 -3.19 12.02
N PHE A 316 -20.77 -4.27 11.30
CA PHE A 316 -21.35 -5.58 11.61
C PHE A 316 -20.88 -6.14 12.94
N LEU A 317 -19.60 -5.95 13.29
CA LEU A 317 -19.08 -6.33 14.59
C LEU A 317 -19.81 -5.58 15.71
N PHE A 318 -20.03 -4.27 15.56
CA PHE A 318 -20.75 -3.46 16.53
C PHE A 318 -22.20 -3.93 16.75
N ILE A 319 -22.92 -4.22 15.66
CA ILE A 319 -24.28 -4.80 15.73
C ILE A 319 -24.25 -6.15 16.47
N GLY A 320 -23.32 -7.03 16.10
CA GLY A 320 -23.18 -8.34 16.72
C GLY A 320 -22.88 -8.24 18.22
N VAL A 321 -21.97 -7.35 18.61
CA VAL A 321 -21.63 -7.10 20.03
C VAL A 321 -22.87 -6.68 20.80
N ILE A 322 -23.63 -5.68 20.34
CA ILE A 322 -24.84 -5.24 21.05
C ILE A 322 -25.87 -6.37 21.15
N LEU A 323 -26.11 -7.10 20.06
CA LEU A 323 -27.11 -8.16 19.99
C LEU A 323 -26.77 -9.32 20.93
N PHE A 324 -25.56 -9.88 20.84
CA PHE A 324 -25.15 -11.05 21.60
C PHE A 324 -24.91 -10.72 23.08
N SER A 325 -24.38 -9.53 23.40
CA SER A 325 -24.25 -9.08 24.78
C SER A 325 -25.60 -8.88 25.47
N SER A 326 -26.59 -8.35 24.76
CA SER A 326 -27.95 -8.23 25.31
C SER A 326 -28.58 -9.60 25.52
N ALA A 327 -28.44 -10.51 24.55
CA ALA A 327 -29.02 -11.85 24.63
C ALA A 327 -28.39 -12.69 25.76
N VAL A 328 -27.07 -12.66 25.92
CA VAL A 328 -26.40 -13.42 26.99
C VAL A 328 -26.71 -12.83 28.37
N TYR A 329 -26.79 -11.51 28.49
CA TYR A 329 -27.16 -10.84 29.74
C TYR A 329 -28.54 -11.32 30.23
N PHE A 330 -29.56 -11.28 29.36
CA PHE A 330 -30.89 -11.76 29.75
C PHE A 330 -30.96 -13.28 29.95
N ALA A 331 -30.11 -14.06 29.27
CA ALA A 331 -30.05 -15.50 29.47
C ALA A 331 -29.39 -15.91 30.79
N GLU A 332 -28.54 -15.05 31.36
CA GLU A 332 -27.77 -15.30 32.58
C GLU A 332 -28.21 -14.40 33.77
N ALA A 333 -29.25 -13.57 33.59
CA ALA A 333 -29.66 -12.57 34.58
C ALA A 333 -30.14 -13.18 35.92
N ASP A 334 -30.69 -14.39 35.88
CA ASP A 334 -31.23 -15.09 37.05
C ASP A 334 -30.18 -15.99 37.74
N GLU A 335 -28.94 -16.06 37.23
CA GLU A 335 -27.89 -16.92 37.76
C GLU A 335 -26.95 -16.12 38.70
N PRO A 336 -26.91 -16.42 40.02
CA PRO A 336 -26.11 -15.65 40.98
C PRO A 336 -24.60 -15.71 40.75
N GLU A 337 -24.11 -16.79 40.12
CA GLU A 337 -22.69 -16.99 39.79
C GLU A 337 -22.32 -16.41 38.42
N SER A 338 -23.25 -15.70 37.75
CA SER A 338 -23.04 -15.10 36.44
C SER A 338 -21.95 -14.02 36.47
N HIS A 339 -21.10 -14.03 35.44
CA HIS A 339 -20.11 -12.97 35.20
C HIS A 339 -20.71 -11.76 34.46
N PHE A 340 -21.97 -11.82 34.03
CA PHE A 340 -22.61 -10.80 33.18
C PHE A 340 -23.38 -9.76 34.00
N SER A 341 -22.65 -8.88 34.70
CA SER A 341 -23.22 -7.85 35.57
C SER A 341 -24.05 -6.79 34.82
N SER A 342 -23.66 -6.44 33.60
CA SER A 342 -24.36 -5.46 32.77
C SER A 342 -24.13 -5.73 31.28
N ILE A 343 -24.97 -5.14 30.41
CA ILE A 343 -24.82 -5.27 28.96
C ILE A 343 -23.46 -4.69 28.48
N PRO A 344 -23.01 -3.51 28.93
CA PRO A 344 -21.67 -3.01 28.59
C PRO A 344 -20.54 -3.93 29.05
N ASP A 345 -20.64 -4.55 30.24
CA ASP A 345 -19.63 -5.52 30.68
C ASP A 345 -19.62 -6.76 29.77
N ALA A 346 -20.80 -7.18 29.31
CA ALA A 346 -20.95 -8.25 28.34
C ALA A 346 -20.41 -7.91 26.94
N PHE A 347 -20.13 -6.64 26.60
CA PHE A 347 -19.48 -6.27 25.33
C PHE A 347 -18.09 -6.89 25.23
N TRP A 348 -17.34 -6.93 26.33
CA TRP A 348 -16.02 -7.56 26.37
C TRP A 348 -16.10 -9.04 25.96
N TRP A 349 -17.01 -9.79 26.58
CA TRP A 349 -17.25 -11.19 26.24
C TRP A 349 -17.64 -11.37 24.77
N ALA A 350 -18.55 -10.53 24.24
CA ALA A 350 -19.00 -10.66 22.86
C ALA A 350 -17.87 -10.36 21.86
N VAL A 351 -17.07 -9.31 22.07
CA VAL A 351 -15.90 -9.01 21.22
C VAL A 351 -14.92 -10.18 21.23
N VAL A 352 -14.56 -10.68 22.42
CA VAL A 352 -13.60 -11.80 22.59
C VAL A 352 -14.12 -13.10 21.98
N THR A 353 -15.42 -13.35 22.06
CA THR A 353 -16.05 -14.55 21.49
C THR A 353 -16.20 -14.45 19.97
N MET A 354 -16.66 -13.31 19.44
CA MET A 354 -16.83 -13.10 18.00
C MET A 354 -15.49 -13.10 17.25
N THR A 355 -14.43 -12.61 17.88
CA THR A 355 -13.06 -12.65 17.35
C THR A 355 -12.35 -13.99 17.59
N THR A 356 -13.04 -14.97 18.18
CA THR A 356 -12.51 -16.31 18.48
C THR A 356 -11.29 -16.34 19.41
N VAL A 357 -11.07 -15.27 20.18
CA VAL A 357 -9.96 -15.18 21.15
C VAL A 357 -10.22 -16.05 22.38
N GLY A 358 -11.41 -15.91 22.99
CA GLY A 358 -11.89 -16.80 24.04
C GLY A 358 -11.00 -16.90 25.30
N TYR A 359 -10.67 -15.78 25.96
CA TYR A 359 -9.85 -15.79 27.18
C TYR A 359 -10.40 -16.67 28.32
N GLY A 360 -11.73 -16.84 28.41
CA GLY A 360 -12.40 -17.70 29.39
C GLY A 360 -12.65 -17.06 30.77
N ASP A 361 -12.28 -15.79 30.91
CA ASP A 361 -12.53 -14.92 32.06
C ASP A 361 -14.02 -14.60 32.26
N MET A 362 -14.77 -14.50 31.16
CA MET A 362 -16.24 -14.45 31.15
C MET A 362 -16.80 -15.61 30.31
N ARG A 363 -17.78 -16.35 30.84
CA ARG A 363 -18.45 -17.44 30.12
C ARG A 363 -19.88 -17.67 30.62
N PRO A 364 -20.82 -18.02 29.75
CA PRO A 364 -22.17 -18.40 30.16
C PRO A 364 -22.20 -19.75 30.87
N ILE A 365 -22.97 -19.82 31.94
CA ILE A 365 -23.13 -21.01 32.79
C ILE A 365 -24.44 -21.72 32.43
N THR A 366 -25.50 -20.95 32.16
CA THR A 366 -26.82 -21.47 31.83
C THR A 366 -26.84 -22.13 30.45
N VAL A 367 -27.85 -22.98 30.24
CA VAL A 367 -28.07 -23.60 28.92
C VAL A 367 -28.41 -22.53 27.86
N GLY A 368 -29.21 -21.52 28.23
CA GLY A 368 -29.59 -20.42 27.34
C GLY A 368 -28.37 -19.62 26.90
N GLY A 369 -27.52 -19.21 27.85
CA GLY A 369 -26.30 -18.49 27.55
C GLY A 369 -25.32 -19.30 26.69
N LYS A 370 -25.23 -20.62 26.88
CA LYS A 370 -24.41 -21.51 26.02
C LYS A 370 -24.92 -21.57 24.58
N ILE A 371 -26.23 -21.57 24.37
CA ILE A 371 -26.82 -21.49 23.01
C ILE A 371 -26.46 -20.14 22.38
N VAL A 372 -26.63 -19.04 23.12
CA VAL A 372 -26.26 -17.69 22.66
C VAL A 372 -24.78 -17.61 22.33
N GLY A 373 -23.90 -18.14 23.18
CA GLY A 373 -22.46 -18.20 22.95
C GLY A 373 -22.08 -19.02 21.71
N SER A 374 -22.77 -20.13 21.47
CA SER A 374 -22.56 -20.95 20.26
C SER A 374 -22.93 -20.19 18.99
N LEU A 375 -24.08 -19.49 18.99
CA LEU A 375 -24.51 -18.65 17.88
C LEU A 375 -23.58 -17.45 17.68
N CYS A 376 -23.13 -16.83 18.77
CA CYS A 376 -22.20 -15.70 18.78
C CYS A 376 -20.86 -16.06 18.11
N ALA A 377 -20.28 -17.21 18.46
CA ALA A 377 -19.04 -17.69 17.86
C ALA A 377 -19.17 -17.92 16.35
N ILE A 378 -20.24 -18.58 15.91
CA ILE A 378 -20.51 -18.82 14.47
C ILE A 378 -20.70 -17.48 13.74
N ALA A 379 -21.51 -16.58 14.29
CA ALA A 379 -21.76 -15.26 13.69
C ALA A 379 -20.48 -14.42 13.61
N GLY A 380 -19.60 -14.49 14.62
CA GLY A 380 -18.32 -13.80 14.63
C GLY A 380 -17.40 -14.24 13.50
N VAL A 381 -17.21 -15.55 13.33
CA VAL A 381 -16.42 -16.11 12.21
C VAL A 381 -16.96 -15.67 10.87
N LEU A 382 -18.28 -15.76 10.66
CA LEU A 382 -18.92 -15.34 9.41
C LEU A 382 -18.75 -13.83 9.18
N THR A 383 -18.89 -13.01 10.22
CA THR A 383 -18.75 -11.55 10.12
C THR A 383 -17.34 -11.13 9.71
N ILE A 384 -16.31 -11.78 10.28
CA ILE A 384 -14.90 -11.49 9.94
C ILE A 384 -14.54 -12.05 8.55
N ALA A 385 -15.09 -13.21 8.18
CA ALA A 385 -14.76 -13.88 6.92
C ALA A 385 -15.22 -13.12 5.66
N LEU A 386 -16.23 -12.24 5.75
CA LEU A 386 -16.77 -11.55 4.57
C LEU A 386 -15.88 -10.39 4.07
N PRO A 387 -15.40 -9.45 4.90
CA PRO A 387 -14.62 -8.31 4.42
C PRO A 387 -13.14 -8.62 4.18
N VAL A 388 -12.58 -9.60 4.89
CA VAL A 388 -11.15 -9.94 4.84
C VAL A 388 -10.67 -10.32 3.43
N PRO A 389 -11.35 -11.16 2.64
CA PRO A 389 -10.92 -11.49 1.28
C PRO A 389 -10.77 -10.27 0.36
N VAL A 390 -11.63 -9.25 0.52
CA VAL A 390 -11.55 -8.02 -0.27
C VAL A 390 -10.32 -7.21 0.13
N ILE A 391 -10.05 -7.08 1.43
CA ILE A 391 -8.85 -6.41 1.94
C ILE A 391 -7.59 -7.14 1.46
N VAL A 392 -7.58 -8.48 1.50
CA VAL A 392 -6.47 -9.31 1.02
C VAL A 392 -6.28 -9.16 -0.50
N SER A 393 -7.37 -9.10 -1.27
CA SER A 393 -7.29 -8.85 -2.72
C SER A 393 -6.65 -7.49 -3.02
N ASN A 394 -7.04 -6.45 -2.29
CA ASN A 394 -6.42 -5.12 -2.42
C ASN A 394 -4.95 -5.14 -2.01
N PHE A 395 -4.60 -5.87 -0.94
CA PHE A 395 -3.21 -6.04 -0.52
C PHE A 395 -2.37 -6.69 -1.63
N ASN A 396 -2.85 -7.81 -2.19
CA ASN A 396 -2.17 -8.50 -3.28
C ASN A 396 -2.00 -7.59 -4.51
N TYR A 397 -3.03 -6.82 -4.87
CA TYR A 397 -2.95 -5.86 -5.96
C TYR A 397 -1.83 -4.82 -5.74
N PHE A 398 -1.79 -4.15 -4.59
CA PHE A 398 -0.75 -3.15 -4.32
C PHE A 398 0.63 -3.77 -4.13
N TYR A 399 0.72 -4.98 -3.57
CA TYR A 399 1.97 -5.70 -3.38
C TYR A 399 2.62 -6.10 -4.70
N HIS A 400 1.86 -6.71 -5.61
CA HIS A 400 2.37 -7.07 -6.94
C HIS A 400 2.73 -5.83 -7.76
N ARG A 401 1.90 -4.77 -7.70
CA ARG A 401 2.18 -3.52 -8.40
C ARG A 401 3.54 -2.91 -8.02
N GLU A 402 3.84 -2.83 -6.72
CA GLU A 402 5.12 -2.30 -6.24
C GLU A 402 6.30 -3.22 -6.61
N THR A 403 6.08 -4.54 -6.61
CA THR A 403 7.10 -5.54 -6.95
C THR A 403 7.45 -5.52 -8.44
N ASP A 404 6.44 -5.33 -9.31
CA ASP A 404 6.63 -5.26 -10.75
C ASP A 404 7.30 -3.94 -11.19
N GLN A 405 7.01 -2.83 -10.49
CA GLN A 405 7.68 -1.54 -10.71
C GLN A 405 9.19 -1.60 -10.41
N ASP A 406 9.58 -2.32 -9.36
CA ASP A 406 11.01 -2.55 -9.06
C ASP A 406 11.70 -3.32 -10.20
N GLN A 407 10.98 -4.19 -10.92
CA GLN A 407 11.53 -4.96 -12.04
C GLN A 407 11.58 -4.18 -13.36
N SER A 408 10.57 -3.35 -13.68
CA SER A 408 10.58 -2.53 -14.89
C SER A 408 11.67 -1.46 -14.83
N SER A 409 11.87 -0.85 -13.66
CA SER A 409 12.93 0.15 -13.44
C SER A 409 14.34 -0.39 -13.66
N LEU A 410 14.54 -1.71 -13.50
CA LEU A 410 15.81 -2.39 -13.77
C LEU A 410 16.03 -2.69 -15.26
N LYS A 411 14.97 -2.70 -16.09
CA LYS A 411 15.03 -3.00 -17.52
C LYS A 411 15.25 -1.77 -18.41
N ASP A 412 14.93 -0.58 -17.91
CA ASP A 412 15.10 0.69 -18.64
C ASP A 412 16.49 1.33 -18.47
N GLU A 413 17.42 0.72 -17.72
CA GLU A 413 18.84 1.08 -17.77
C GLU A 413 19.41 0.69 -19.16
N PRO A 414 20.01 1.62 -19.93
CA PRO A 414 20.49 1.33 -21.26
C PRO A 414 21.58 0.25 -21.17
N SER A 415 21.29 -0.90 -21.77
CA SER A 415 22.19 -2.04 -21.94
C SER A 415 23.49 -1.62 -22.63
N GLY A 416 24.45 -1.19 -21.81
CA GLY A 416 25.75 -0.67 -22.20
C GLY A 416 26.84 -1.09 -21.21
N GLY A 417 26.77 -2.32 -20.70
CA GLY A 417 27.79 -2.92 -19.84
C GLY A 417 27.50 -4.40 -19.59
N PRO A 418 28.52 -5.25 -19.36
CA PRO A 418 28.29 -6.68 -19.14
C PRO A 418 27.42 -6.89 -17.89
N GLU A 419 26.33 -7.65 -18.05
CA GLU A 419 25.36 -7.98 -17.00
C GLU A 419 26.07 -8.35 -15.69
N SER A 420 25.71 -7.64 -14.62
CA SER A 420 26.24 -7.94 -13.29
C SER A 420 25.66 -9.27 -12.77
N PRO A 421 26.46 -10.09 -12.06
CA PRO A 421 26.02 -11.39 -11.54
C PRO A 421 24.84 -11.30 -10.54
N GLU A 422 24.50 -10.10 -10.09
CA GLU A 422 23.38 -9.83 -9.19
C GLU A 422 22.01 -9.90 -9.88
N VAL A 423 21.94 -9.54 -11.18
CA VAL A 423 20.71 -9.63 -11.99
C VAL A 423 20.33 -11.10 -12.23
N LYS A 424 21.31 -11.92 -12.63
CA LYS A 424 21.12 -13.37 -12.81
C LYS A 424 20.67 -14.08 -11.53
N ARG A 425 21.16 -13.65 -10.36
CA ARG A 425 20.81 -14.23 -9.07
C ARG A 425 19.40 -13.84 -8.61
N LYS A 426 18.88 -12.69 -9.04
CA LYS A 426 17.49 -12.28 -8.77
C LYS A 426 16.51 -12.99 -9.69
N GLU A 427 16.81 -13.11 -10.99
CA GLU A 427 15.99 -13.87 -11.94
C GLU A 427 15.87 -15.34 -11.55
N SER A 428 16.97 -15.98 -11.13
CA SER A 428 16.94 -17.36 -10.65
C SER A 428 16.06 -17.53 -9.40
N ARG A 429 16.03 -16.53 -8.51
CA ARG A 429 15.23 -16.58 -7.28
C ARG A 429 13.74 -16.34 -7.54
N SER A 430 13.41 -15.55 -8.56
CA SER A 430 12.03 -15.37 -9.05
C SER A 430 11.51 -16.62 -9.75
N GLN A 431 12.35 -17.31 -10.53
CA GLN A 431 12.02 -18.61 -11.13
C GLN A 431 11.83 -19.69 -10.05
N GLU A 432 12.70 -19.74 -9.04
CA GLU A 432 12.50 -20.64 -7.89
C GLU A 432 11.18 -20.35 -7.14
N ALA A 433 10.80 -19.08 -6.97
CA ALA A 433 9.53 -18.73 -6.31
C ALA A 433 8.30 -19.15 -7.14
N GLN A 434 8.34 -18.94 -8.46
CA GLN A 434 7.27 -19.37 -9.37
C GLN A 434 7.18 -20.91 -9.47
N ASP A 435 8.31 -21.61 -9.42
CA ASP A 435 8.35 -23.07 -9.41
C ASP A 435 7.85 -23.65 -8.08
N VAL A 436 8.12 -23.00 -6.95
CA VAL A 436 7.57 -23.40 -5.64
C VAL A 436 6.04 -23.23 -5.61
N GLU A 437 5.52 -22.15 -6.17
CA GLU A 437 4.07 -21.90 -6.22
C GLU A 437 3.35 -22.87 -7.18
N LYS A 438 3.98 -23.19 -8.31
CA LYS A 438 3.48 -24.20 -9.26
C LYS A 438 3.48 -25.60 -8.65
N ASN A 439 4.55 -25.98 -7.92
CA ASN A 439 4.62 -27.25 -7.22
C ASN A 439 3.62 -27.35 -6.05
N ALA A 440 3.34 -26.24 -5.36
CA ALA A 440 2.30 -26.19 -4.32
C ALA A 440 0.88 -26.33 -4.90
N ALA A 441 0.60 -25.70 -6.05
CA ALA A 441 -0.66 -25.83 -6.76
C ALA A 441 -0.89 -27.25 -7.31
N ASP A 442 0.17 -27.87 -7.86
CA ASP A 442 0.12 -29.25 -8.36
C ASP A 442 -0.04 -30.26 -7.21
N GLY A 443 0.62 -30.02 -6.07
CA GLY A 443 0.45 -30.83 -4.84
C GLY A 443 -0.98 -30.77 -4.27
N ALA A 444 -1.58 -29.58 -4.21
CA ALA A 444 -2.97 -29.41 -3.77
C ALA A 444 -3.99 -30.04 -4.74
N SER A 445 -3.66 -30.09 -6.04
CA SER A 445 -4.48 -30.76 -7.06
C SER A 445 -4.39 -32.30 -6.93
N ALA A 446 -3.19 -32.83 -6.68
CA ALA A 446 -2.97 -34.26 -6.42
C ALA A 446 -3.65 -34.73 -5.14
N GLU A 447 -3.67 -33.92 -4.08
CA GLU A 447 -4.35 -34.23 -2.83
C GLU A 447 -5.89 -34.21 -3.00
N LYS A 448 -6.44 -33.27 -3.77
CA LYS A 448 -7.86 -33.26 -4.17
C LYS A 448 -8.24 -34.48 -5.01
N ALA A 449 -7.35 -34.93 -5.90
CA ALA A 449 -7.58 -36.14 -6.69
C ALA A 449 -7.58 -37.41 -5.81
N ASN A 450 -6.64 -37.53 -4.87
CA ASN A 450 -6.57 -38.66 -3.94
C ASN A 450 -7.76 -38.72 -2.97
N ILE A 451 -8.25 -37.55 -2.50
CA ILE A 451 -9.46 -37.48 -1.69
C ILE A 451 -10.68 -37.94 -2.50
N LYS A 452 -10.79 -37.54 -3.77
CA LYS A 452 -11.89 -37.95 -4.67
C LYS A 452 -11.90 -39.45 -4.96
N VAL A 453 -10.73 -40.08 -5.09
CA VAL A 453 -10.58 -41.54 -5.25
C VAL A 453 -10.92 -42.28 -3.94
N LYS A 454 -10.58 -41.72 -2.78
CA LYS A 454 -10.89 -42.31 -1.47
C LYS A 454 -12.39 -42.32 -1.16
N TYR A 455 -13.15 -41.32 -1.62
CA TYR A 455 -14.61 -41.30 -1.53
C TYR A 455 -15.30 -42.21 -2.56
N MET A 456 -14.70 -42.45 -3.74
CA MET A 456 -15.26 -43.41 -4.70
C MET A 456 -15.05 -44.88 -4.31
N LEU A 457 -14.03 -45.19 -3.49
CA LEU A 457 -13.76 -46.55 -3.01
C LEU A 457 -14.53 -46.93 -1.73
N THR A 458 -15.34 -46.03 -1.17
CA THR A 458 -16.17 -46.29 0.02
C THR A 458 -17.64 -46.56 -0.28
N ASP A 459 -18.06 -46.48 -1.55
CA ASP A 459 -19.43 -46.75 -2.02
C ASP A 459 -19.54 -47.99 -2.94
N VAL A 460 -18.72 -49.03 -2.71
CA VAL A 460 -18.88 -50.37 -3.32
C VAL A 460 -18.93 -51.45 -2.24
#